data_AF-A0A965IIM7-F1
#
_entry.id   AF-A0A965IIM7-F1
#
_cell.length_a   1.000
_cell.length_b   1.000
_cell.length_c   1.000
_cell.angle_alpha   90.00
_cell.angle_beta   90.00
_cell.angle_gamma   90.00
#
_symmetry.space_group_name_H-M   'P 1'
#
loop_
_entity.id
_entity.type
_entity.pdbx_description
1 polymer ?
#
loop_
_entity_poly.entity_id
_entity_poly.type
_entity_poly.pdbx_seq_one_letter_code
_entity_poly.pdbx_strand_id
1 'polypeptide(L)' 'LVSSGGPISTAVAQVLRASPETSIELNLRMRNSSVSEFHFTPKRHNLVVFNSLPHLAAPEHKDWITHA' A
#
# COMPACT_ATOMS: atom_id res chain seq x y z
N LEU A 1 -9.04 -1.89 -7.37
CA LEU A 1 -9.75 -0.80 -6.67
C LEU A 1 -8.80 0.38 -6.56
N VAL A 2 -9.25 1.61 -6.84
CA VAL A 2 -8.46 2.84 -6.66
C VAL A 2 -8.94 3.53 -5.39
N SER A 3 -8.00 3.95 -4.54
CA SER A 3 -8.29 4.58 -3.25
C SER A 3 -7.13 5.49 -2.83
N SER A 4 -7.17 6.00 -1.59
CA SER A 4 -6.13 6.85 -1.00
C SER A 4 -5.33 6.13 0.08
N GLY A 5 -4.25 6.74 0.53
CA GLY A 5 -3.35 6.13 1.51
C GLY A 5 -4.04 5.74 2.83
N GLY A 6 -5.02 6.52 3.30
CA GLY A 6 -5.73 6.25 4.55
C GLY A 6 -6.48 4.91 4.52
N PRO A 7 -7.51 4.76 3.67
CA PRO A 7 -8.25 3.50 3.53
C PRO A 7 -7.37 2.30 3.17
N ILE A 8 -6.34 2.48 2.32
CA ILE A 8 -5.40 1.41 1.99
C ILE A 8 -4.64 0.96 3.23
N SER A 9 -4.10 1.90 4.01
CA SER A 9 -3.33 1.59 5.22
C SER A 9 -4.20 0.96 6.30
N THR A 10 -5.45 1.40 6.44
CA THR A 10 -6.43 0.76 7.31
C THR A 10 -6.67 -0.70 6.91
N ALA A 11 -6.85 -0.99 5.62
CA ALA A 11 -7.04 -2.35 5.14
C ALA A 11 -5.79 -3.22 5.38
N VAL A 12 -4.59 -2.69 5.11
CA VAL A 12 -3.32 -3.36 5.39
C VAL A 12 -3.18 -3.66 6.89
N ALA A 13 -3.41 -2.65 7.73
CA ALA A 13 -3.30 -2.78 9.18
C ALA A 13 -4.29 -3.81 9.72
N GLN A 14 -5.53 -3.85 9.22
CA GLN A 14 -6.51 -4.86 9.60
C GLN A 14 -6.06 -6.27 9.22
N VAL A 15 -5.52 -6.46 8.01
CA VAL A 15 -5.05 -7.77 7.54
C VAL A 15 -3.83 -8.24 8.34
N LEU A 16 -2.89 -7.34 8.63
CA LEU A 16 -1.68 -7.65 9.40
C LEU A 16 -1.87 -7.64 10.92
N ARG A 17 -3.06 -7.23 11.41
CA ARG A 17 -3.33 -6.96 12.83
C ARG A 17 -2.31 -6.00 13.44
N ALA A 18 -1.96 -4.96 12.67
CA ALA A 18 -1.01 -3.94 13.08
C ALA A 18 -1.63 -3.01 14.14
N SER A 19 -0.80 -2.41 14.99
CA SER A 19 -1.26 -1.42 15.97
C SER A 19 -1.70 -0.12 15.28
N PRO A 20 -2.47 0.76 15.97
CA PRO A 20 -2.83 2.07 15.44
C PRO A 20 -1.61 2.91 15.02
N GLU A 21 -0.53 2.87 15.80
CA GLU A 21 0.72 3.58 15.52
C GLU A 21 1.34 3.08 14.22
N THR A 22 1.42 1.75 14.04
CA THR A 22 1.89 1.15 12.77
C THR A 22 0.97 1.50 11.61
N SER A 23 -0.35 1.56 11.82
CA SER A 23 -1.30 1.97 10.77
C SER A 23 -1.06 3.41 10.30
N ILE A 24 -0.72 4.32 11.22
CA ILE A 24 -0.37 5.70 10.88
C ILE A 24 0.94 5.72 10.08
N GLU A 25 1.96 4.99 10.53
CA GLU A 25 3.25 4.90 9.83
C GLU A 25 3.10 4.35 8.40
N LEU A 26 2.27 3.31 8.20
CA LEU A 26 1.96 2.77 6.89
C LEU A 26 1.37 3.83 5.96
N ASN A 27 0.47 4.67 6.48
CA ASN A 27 -0.13 5.75 5.69
C ASN A 27 0.88 6.83 5.33
N LEU A 28 1.72 7.25 6.28
CA LEU A 28 2.75 8.28 6.06
C LEU A 28 3.85 7.83 5.08
N ARG A 29 4.03 6.53 4.87
CA ARG A 29 4.99 5.98 3.90
C ARG A 29 4.40 5.72 2.52
N MET A 30 3.10 5.95 2.33
CA MET A 30 2.42 5.67 1.08
C MET A 30 2.99 6.53 -0.06
N ARG A 31 3.23 5.89 -1.21
CA ARG A 31 3.62 6.55 -2.46
C ARG A 31 2.38 6.82 -3.31
N ASN A 32 2.38 7.97 -3.98
CA ASN A 32 1.36 8.27 -4.97
C ASN A 32 1.37 7.23 -6.08
N SER A 33 0.19 6.85 -6.58
CA SER A 33 -0.01 5.82 -7.61
C SER A 33 0.50 4.40 -7.27
N SER A 34 0.84 4.13 -6.01
CA SER A 34 1.33 2.82 -5.62
C SER A 34 0.27 1.71 -5.72
N VAL A 35 0.74 0.50 -6.01
CA VAL A 35 -0.04 -0.73 -6.10
C VAL A 35 0.21 -1.57 -4.86
N SER A 36 -0.89 -1.89 -4.16
CA SER A 36 -0.91 -2.89 -3.09
C SER A 36 -1.79 -4.06 -3.51
N GLU A 37 -1.30 -5.28 -3.27
CA GLU A 37 -1.96 -6.51 -3.68
C GLU A 37 -2.34 -7.33 -2.46
N PHE A 38 -3.58 -7.81 -2.47
CA PHE A 38 -4.13 -8.70 -1.46
C PHE A 38 -4.64 -9.96 -2.13
N HIS A 39 -4.34 -11.10 -1.52
CA HIS A 39 -4.94 -12.37 -1.88
C HIS A 39 -6.06 -12.70 -0.90
N PHE A 40 -7.28 -12.79 -1.40
CA PHE A 40 -8.48 -13.11 -0.63
C PHE A 40 -8.87 -14.57 -0.82
N THR A 41 -9.02 -15.29 0.29
CA THR A 41 -9.64 -16.61 0.32
C THR A 41 -10.78 -16.60 1.35
N PRO A 42 -11.75 -17.53 1.29
CA PRO A 42 -12.83 -17.59 2.27
C PRO A 42 -12.35 -17.73 3.72
N LYS A 43 -11.13 -18.26 3.94
CA LYS A 43 -10.58 -18.49 5.29
C LYS A 43 -9.69 -17.34 5.78
N ARG A 44 -9.06 -16.59 4.88
CA ARG A 44 -8.04 -15.59 5.22
C ARG A 44 -7.82 -14.61 4.08
N HIS A 45 -7.54 -13.36 4.46
CA HIS A 45 -6.97 -12.35 3.58
C HIS A 45 -5.49 -12.19 3.89
N ASN A 46 -4.66 -12.13 2.85
CA ASN A 46 -3.21 -11.96 2.97
C ASN A 46 -2.77 -10.74 2.17
N LEU A 47 -1.88 -9.95 2.75
CA LEU A 47 -1.14 -8.95 2.01
C LEU A 47 -0.01 -9.65 1.22
N VAL A 48 0.06 -9.40 -0.08
CA VAL A 48 1.08 -9.96 -0.97
C VAL A 48 2.12 -8.90 -1.30
N VAL A 49 1.66 -7.70 -1.66
CA VAL A 49 2.50 -6.56 -2.00
C VAL A 49 1.95 -5.32 -1.33
N PHE A 50 2.83 -4.49 -0.79
CA PHE A 50 2.48 -3.19 -0.23
C PHE A 50 3.21 -2.06 -0.95
N ASN A 51 2.45 -1.02 -1.32
CA ASN A 51 2.99 0.28 -1.70
C ASN A 51 4.00 0.22 -2.87
N SER A 52 3.83 -0.67 -3.86
CA SER A 52 4.81 -0.88 -4.95
C SER A 52 4.60 0.04 -6.16
N LEU A 53 5.63 0.27 -6.97
CA LEU A 53 5.55 1.07 -8.20
C LEU A 53 6.19 0.35 -9.41
N PRO A 54 5.77 -0.88 -9.74
CA PRO A 54 6.42 -1.65 -10.82
C PRO A 54 6.32 -0.95 -12.18
N HIS A 55 5.26 -0.17 -12.42
CA HIS A 55 5.06 0.60 -13.65
C HIS A 55 5.94 1.86 -13.75
N LEU A 56 6.57 2.30 -12.65
CA LEU A 56 7.53 3.42 -12.61
C LEU A 56 8.97 2.93 -12.36
N ALA A 57 9.27 1.66 -12.65
CA ALA A 57 10.59 1.08 -12.38
C ALA A 57 11.69 1.51 -13.36
N ALA A 58 11.32 2.01 -14.54
CA ALA A 58 12.28 2.50 -15.53
C ALA A 58 13.01 3.76 -15.03
N PRO A 59 14.32 3.92 -15.32
CA PRO A 59 15.09 5.09 -14.87
C PRO A 59 14.47 6.43 -15.30
N GLU A 60 13.86 6.50 -16.48
CA GLU A 60 13.20 7.71 -16.98
C GLU A 60 12.03 8.19 -16.11
N HIS A 61 11.40 7.30 -15.34
CA HIS A 61 10.24 7.62 -14.50
C HIS A 61 10.60 7.96 -13.05
N LYS A 62 11.89 7.99 -12.70
CA LYS A 62 12.35 8.16 -11.32
C LYS A 62 11.80 9.43 -10.67
N ASP A 63 11.72 10.51 -11.43
CA ASP A 63 11.26 11.82 -10.95
C ASP A 63 9.73 11.90 -10.82
N TRP A 64 8.99 10.87 -11.25
CA TRP A 64 7.52 10.80 -11.10
C TRP A 64 7.10 10.14 -9.79
N ILE A 65 8.05 9.53 -9.07
CA ILE A 65 7.79 8.94 -7.76
C ILE A 65 7.60 10.06 -6.73
N THR A 66 6.37 10.22 -6.27
CA THR A 66 5.98 11.29 -5.33
C THR A 66 5.25 10.73 -4.12
N HIS A 67 5.14 11.55 -3.08
CA HIS A 67 4.45 11.25 -1.82
C HIS A 67 3.51 12.40 -1.46
N ALA A 68 2.56 12.15 -0.56
CA ALA A 68 1.67 13.16 0.00
C ALA A 68 2.13 13.57 1.40
#